data_AF-A0A2D4JGA9-F1
#
_entry.id   AF-A0A2D4JGA9-F1
#
_cell.length_a   1.000
_cell.length_b   1.000
_cell.length_c   1.000
_cell.angle_alpha   90.00
_cell.angle_beta   90.00
_cell.angle_gamma   90.00
#
_symmetry.space_group_name_H-M   'P 1'
#
loop_
_entity.id
_entity.type
_entity.pdbx_description
1 polymer ?
#
loop_
_entity_poly.entity_id
_entity_poly.type
_entity_poly.pdbx_seq_one_letter_code
_entity_poly.pdbx_strand_id
1 'polypeptide(L)'
;KEPYPKGLIPVYIIAMVRSIKDNKFQIITKYRIFVFRAENEAQRNEWCSTLQQKVTDKQNLYPPTCSSTHFQKRGYLELKGYKSKLFAILILDEMWLYNSEQVS
;
A
#
# COMPACT_ATOMS: atom_id res chain seq x y z
N LYS A 1 20.68 12.87 20.70
CA LYS A 1 19.32 12.30 20.49
C LYS A 1 18.69 13.11 19.37
N GLU A 2 18.52 12.55 18.17
CA GLU A 2 17.76 13.24 17.12
C GLU A 2 16.28 13.09 17.43
N PRO A 3 15.52 14.18 17.64
CA PRO A 3 14.13 14.12 18.07
C PRO A 3 13.16 13.75 16.93
N TYR A 4 13.65 13.56 15.69
CA TYR A 4 12.80 13.34 14.52
C TYR A 4 13.06 12.00 13.83
N PRO A 5 12.00 11.31 13.39
CA PRO A 5 12.14 10.08 12.62
C PRO A 5 12.83 10.35 11.27
N LYS A 6 13.69 9.42 10.84
CA LYS A 6 14.40 9.48 9.54
C LYS A 6 13.55 9.03 8.36
N GLY A 7 12.40 8.41 8.61
CA GLY A 7 11.49 7.93 7.57
C GLY A 7 10.29 7.19 8.15
N LEU A 8 9.28 7.01 7.30
CA LEU A 8 8.05 6.30 7.61
C LEU A 8 7.71 5.36 6.44
N ILE A 9 7.53 4.08 6.74
CA ILE A 9 7.00 3.09 5.80
C ILE A 9 5.64 2.67 6.34
N PRO A 10 4.53 3.16 5.77
CA PRO A 10 3.21 2.74 6.21
C PRO A 10 3.00 1.25 5.95
N VAL A 11 2.44 0.53 6.92
CA VAL A 11 2.13 -0.92 6.74
C VAL A 11 1.19 -1.16 5.56
N TYR A 12 0.30 -0.21 5.26
CA TYR A 12 -0.68 -0.37 4.18
C TYR A 12 -0.05 -0.47 2.78
N ILE A 13 1.12 0.14 2.55
CA ILE A 13 1.82 0.08 1.25
C ILE A 13 2.79 -1.10 1.13
N ILE A 14 2.97 -1.88 2.20
CA ILE A 14 3.85 -3.05 2.18
C ILE A 14 3.13 -4.18 1.44
N ALA A 15 3.74 -4.62 0.34
CA ALA A 15 3.27 -5.75 -0.44
C ALA A 15 3.78 -7.07 0.13
N MET A 16 5.04 -7.11 0.56
CA MET A 16 5.68 -8.34 1.04
C MET A 16 6.84 -8.04 1.99
N VAL A 17 7.05 -8.96 2.93
CA VAL A 17 8.21 -8.98 3.83
C VAL A 17 8.86 -10.36 3.74
N ARG A 18 10.18 -10.41 3.56
CA ARG A 18 10.92 -11.69 3.50
C ARG A 18 12.29 -11.62 4.12
N SER A 19 12.71 -12.72 4.74
CA SER A 19 14.09 -12.91 5.17
C SER A 19 14.99 -13.16 3.96
N ILE A 20 16.25 -12.76 4.08
CA ILE A 20 17.34 -13.09 3.14
C ILE A 20 18.58 -13.50 3.95
N LYS A 21 19.65 -13.90 3.24
CA LYS A 21 20.93 -14.29 3.87
C LYS A 21 21.60 -13.13 4.63
N ASP A 22 22.61 -13.47 5.43
CA ASP A 22 23.46 -12.51 6.16
C ASP A 22 22.71 -11.63 7.18
N ASN A 23 21.81 -12.21 7.97
CA ASN A 23 20.97 -11.50 8.96
C ASN A 23 20.16 -10.34 8.36
N LYS A 24 19.84 -10.37 7.06
CA LYS A 24 19.09 -9.30 6.39
C LYS A 24 17.64 -9.70 6.10
N PHE A 25 16.78 -8.71 5.95
CA PHE A 25 15.41 -8.89 5.46
C PHE A 25 15.02 -7.75 4.53
N GLN A 26 13.98 -7.98 3.73
CA GLN A 26 13.45 -7.01 2.77
C GLN A 26 12.01 -6.65 3.10
N ILE A 27 11.70 -5.36 2.98
CA ILE A 27 10.33 -4.85 2.88
C ILE A 27 10.13 -4.39 1.44
N ILE A 28 9.16 -4.97 0.76
CA ILE A 28 8.85 -4.70 -0.65
C ILE A 28 7.54 -3.91 -0.71
N THR A 29 7.58 -2.75 -1.36
CA THR A 29 6.42 -1.93 -1.72
C THR A 29 6.30 -1.85 -3.25
N LYS A 30 5.25 -1.20 -3.78
CA LYS A 30 5.04 -1.02 -5.23
C LYS A 30 6.22 -0.30 -5.92
N TYR A 31 6.89 0.61 -5.23
CA TYR A 31 7.89 1.51 -5.83
C TYR A 31 9.29 1.38 -5.22
N ARG A 32 9.45 0.61 -4.14
CA ARG A 32 10.74 0.53 -3.42
C ARG A 32 10.92 -0.79 -2.70
N ILE A 33 12.15 -1.28 -2.74
CA ILE A 33 12.61 -2.37 -1.88
C ILE A 33 13.53 -1.76 -0.83
N PHE A 34 13.18 -1.96 0.44
CA PHE A 34 14.02 -1.59 1.58
C PHE A 34 14.73 -2.84 2.08
N VAL A 35 16.03 -2.75 2.31
CA VAL A 35 16.85 -3.85 2.84
C VAL A 35 17.34 -3.45 4.22
N PHE A 36 17.04 -4.25 5.22
CA PHE A 36 17.47 -4.07 6.60
C PHE A 36 18.41 -5.19 7.00
N ARG A 37 19.33 -4.90 7.92
CA ARG A 37 20.22 -5.88 8.56
C ARG A 37 19.94 -5.87 10.06
N ALA A 38 19.66 -7.05 10.61
CA ALA A 38 19.56 -7.31 12.02
C ALA A 38 20.94 -7.70 12.59
N GLU A 39 21.08 -7.61 13.91
CA GLU A 39 22.31 -8.00 14.61
C GLU A 39 22.58 -9.50 14.49
N ASN A 40 21.52 -10.31 14.56
CA ASN A 40 21.58 -11.76 14.47
C ASN A 40 20.35 -12.35 13.77
N GLU A 41 20.39 -13.67 13.54
CA GLU A 41 19.33 -14.40 12.86
C GLU A 41 18.01 -14.41 13.62
N ALA A 42 18.06 -14.53 14.95
CA ALA A 42 16.86 -14.54 15.79
C ALA A 42 16.11 -13.20 15.69
N GLN A 43 16.83 -12.08 15.80
CA GLN A 43 16.25 -10.74 15.66
C GLN A 43 15.70 -10.50 14.25
N ARG A 44 16.38 -10.99 13.19
CA ARG A 44 15.85 -10.96 11.82
C ARG A 44 14.51 -11.68 11.73
N ASN A 45 14.41 -12.88 12.31
CA ASN A 45 13.22 -13.70 12.26
C ASN A 45 12.05 -13.07 13.04
N GLU A 46 12.33 -12.45 14.19
CA GLU A 46 11.35 -11.68 14.95
C GLU A 46 10.77 -10.53 14.12
N TRP A 47 11.64 -9.69 13.52
CA TRP A 47 11.21 -8.61 12.63
C TRP A 47 10.34 -9.11 11.47
N CYS A 48 10.78 -10.17 10.79
CA CYS A 48 10.01 -10.75 9.69
C CYS A 48 8.64 -11.23 10.17
N SER A 49 8.58 -12.01 11.25
CA SER A 49 7.34 -12.56 11.78
C SER A 49 6.34 -11.47 12.16
N THR A 50 6.78 -10.46 12.92
CA THR A 50 5.91 -9.35 13.34
C THR A 50 5.40 -8.54 12.15
N LEU A 51 6.27 -8.20 11.19
CA LEU A 51 5.86 -7.41 10.03
C LEU A 51 4.95 -8.21 9.09
N GLN A 52 5.24 -9.49 8.86
CA GLN A 52 4.38 -10.39 8.08
C GLN A 52 3.01 -10.52 8.74
N GLN A 53 2.95 -10.71 10.05
CA GLN A 53 1.69 -10.73 10.79
C GLN A 53 0.91 -9.43 10.59
N LYS A 54 1.53 -8.26 10.69
CA LYS A 54 0.82 -6.98 10.46
C LYS A 54 0.33 -6.80 9.02
N VAL A 55 1.08 -7.30 8.04
CA VAL A 55 0.64 -7.30 6.63
C VAL A 55 -0.55 -8.26 6.45
N THR A 56 -0.53 -9.42 7.08
CA THR A 56 -1.63 -10.40 7.07
C THR A 56 -2.85 -9.88 7.83
N ASP A 57 -2.70 -9.28 9.02
CA ASP A 57 -3.78 -8.65 9.78
C ASP A 57 -4.45 -7.57 8.95
N LYS A 58 -3.69 -6.74 8.24
CA LYS A 58 -4.24 -5.79 7.26
C LYS A 58 -5.08 -6.50 6.19
N GLN A 59 -4.62 -7.63 5.67
CA GLN A 59 -5.37 -8.41 4.66
C GLN A 59 -6.55 -9.19 5.27
N ASN A 60 -6.64 -9.33 6.59
CA ASN A 60 -7.71 -10.06 7.27
C ASN A 60 -8.79 -9.14 7.86
N LEU A 61 -8.41 -7.94 8.30
CA LEU A 61 -9.37 -6.87 8.68
C LEU A 61 -10.25 -6.43 7.51
N TYR A 62 -9.85 -6.84 6.32
CA TYR A 62 -10.39 -6.46 5.06
C TYR A 62 -10.32 -7.68 4.15
N PRO A 63 -11.40 -8.47 3.95
CA PRO A 63 -11.39 -9.59 3.01
C PRO A 63 -10.79 -9.17 1.65
N PRO A 64 -10.40 -10.08 0.75
CA PRO A 64 -9.84 -9.73 -0.57
C PRO A 64 -10.67 -8.71 -1.37
N THR A 65 -11.91 -8.48 -0.98
CA THR A 65 -12.83 -7.45 -1.48
C THR A 65 -12.73 -6.08 -0.80
N CYS A 66 -11.95 -5.89 0.27
CA CYS A 66 -12.11 -4.76 1.19
C CYS A 66 -10.81 -4.13 1.74
N SER A 67 -9.59 -4.31 1.20
CA SER A 67 -8.38 -3.67 1.80
C SER A 67 -8.49 -2.14 1.88
N SER A 68 -8.63 -1.58 3.09
CA SER A 68 -8.50 -0.16 3.50
C SER A 68 -8.09 0.81 2.38
N THR A 69 -9.07 1.37 1.68
CA THR A 69 -9.07 2.62 0.84
C THR A 69 -10.36 2.76 0.02
N HIS A 70 -11.44 2.04 0.39
CA HIS A 70 -12.73 1.98 -0.33
C HIS A 70 -13.53 3.29 -0.30
N PHE A 71 -12.91 4.42 -0.64
CA PHE A 71 -13.65 5.52 -1.21
C PHE A 71 -14.03 5.12 -2.62
N GLN A 72 -15.04 4.26 -2.74
CA GLN A 72 -15.74 4.00 -3.98
C GLN A 72 -16.64 5.20 -4.26
N LYS A 73 -16.03 6.38 -4.41
CA LYS A 73 -16.74 7.59 -4.78
C LYS A 73 -16.82 7.59 -6.30
N ARG A 74 -18.04 7.67 -6.77
CA ARG A 74 -18.35 7.86 -8.18
C ARG A 74 -19.20 9.09 -8.39
N GLY A 75 -19.06 9.74 -9.53
CA GLY A 75 -19.88 10.89 -9.87
C GLY A 75 -19.33 11.69 -11.04
N TYR A 76 -20.17 12.59 -11.53
CA TYR A 76 -19.80 13.50 -12.60
C TYR A 76 -18.97 14.67 -12.06
N LEU A 77 -17.80 14.91 -12.66
CA LEU A 77 -16.89 15.99 -12.34
C LEU A 77 -16.59 16.83 -13.58
N GLU A 78 -16.34 18.12 -13.39
CA GLU A 78 -15.88 19.04 -14.44
C GLU A 78 -14.35 19.14 -14.38
N LEU A 79 -13.68 18.73 -15.46
CA LEU A 79 -12.24 18.82 -15.60
C LEU A 79 -11.88 20.03 -16.48
N LYS A 80 -11.07 20.94 -15.95
CA LYS A 80 -10.66 22.15 -16.69
C LYS A 80 -9.98 21.76 -18.01
N GLY A 81 -10.46 22.32 -19.12
CA GLY A 81 -9.97 22.02 -20.47
C GLY A 81 -10.76 20.94 -21.22
N TYR A 82 -11.73 20.28 -20.57
CA TYR A 82 -12.66 19.36 -21.21
C TYR A 82 -14.01 20.04 -21.48
N LYS A 83 -14.62 19.73 -22.63
CA LYS A 83 -15.88 20.33 -23.07
C LYS A 83 -17.12 19.76 -22.35
N SER A 84 -16.98 18.64 -21.64
CA SER A 84 -18.08 17.91 -21.02
C SER A 84 -17.69 17.40 -19.63
N LYS A 85 -18.71 17.07 -18.81
CA LYS A 85 -18.53 16.36 -17.54
C LYS A 85 -17.99 14.95 -17.82
N LEU A 86 -17.09 14.50 -16.96
CA LEU A 86 -16.55 13.14 -16.96
C LEU A 86 -17.13 12.37 -15.78
N PHE A 87 -17.44 11.09 -15.99
CA PHE A 87 -17.76 10.18 -14.92
C PHE A 87 -16.46 9.70 -14.28
N ALA A 88 -16.24 10.06 -13.02
CA ALA A 88 -15.06 9.66 -12.28
C ALA A 88 -15.38 8.49 -11.36
N ILE A 89 -14.48 7.50 -11.30
CA ILE A 89 -14.53 6.41 -10.33
C ILE A 89 -13.20 6.38 -9.59
N LEU A 90 -13.24 6.55 -8.27
CA LEU A 90 -12.10 6.30 -7.40
C LEU A 90 -12.14 4.83 -6.96
N ILE A 91 -11.11 4.07 -7.30
CA ILE A 91 -10.91 2.69 -6.88
C ILE A 91 -9.50 2.61 -6.32
N LEU A 92 -9.38 2.26 -5.03
CA LEU A 92 -8.10 2.23 -4.33
C LEU A 92 -7.43 3.63 -4.35
N ASP A 93 -6.24 3.73 -4.94
CA ASP A 93 -5.44 4.94 -5.16
C ASP A 93 -5.50 5.42 -6.62
N GLU A 94 -6.38 4.86 -7.43
CA GLU A 94 -6.50 5.12 -8.86
C GLU A 94 -7.84 5.79 -9.19
N MET A 95 -7.77 6.88 -9.96
CA MET A 95 -8.94 7.60 -10.43
C MET A 95 -9.12 7.36 -11.92
N TRP A 96 -10.23 6.71 -12.26
CA TRP A 96 -10.62 6.41 -13.63
C TRP A 96 -11.60 7.46 -14.14
N LEU A 97 -11.42 7.92 -15.38
CA LEU A 97 -12.24 8.95 -16.01
C LEU A 97 -12.90 8.39 -17.27
N TYR A 98 -14.23 8.42 -17.31
CA TYR A 98 -15.05 7.94 -18.42
C TYR A 98 -15.91 9.05 -19.00
N ASN A 99 -16.32 8.92 -20.26
CA ASN A 99 -17.25 9.84 -20.90
C ASN A 99 -18.71 9.65 -20.43
N SER A 100 -19.05 8.49 -19.84
CA SER A 100 -20.36 8.20 -19.27
C SER A 100 -20.27 7.10 -18.20
N GLU A 101 -21.35 6.89 -17.44
CA GLU A 101 -21.45 5.83 -16.41
C GLU A 101 -21.53 4.41 -16.99
N GLN A 102 -21.81 4.25 -18.29
CA GLN A 102 -21.89 2.94 -18.94
C GLN A 102 -20.49 2.39 -19.21
N VAL A 103 -19.89 1.79 -18.17
CA VAL A 103 -18.68 0.98 -18.29
C VAL A 103 -19.13 -0.39 -18.79
N SER A 104 -18.94 -0.68 -20.08
CA SER A 104 -19.17 -2.01 -20.67
C SER A 104 -18.07 -3.00 -20.30
#